data_AF-A0A3N7BXX3-F1
#
_entry.id   AF-A0A3N7BXX3-F1
#
_cell.length_a   1.000
_cell.length_b   1.000
_cell.length_c   1.000
_cell.angle_alpha   90.00
_cell.angle_beta   90.00
_cell.angle_gamma   90.00
#
_symmetry.space_group_name_H-M   'P 1'
#
loop_
_entity.id
_entity.type
_entity.pdbx_description
1 polymer ?
#
loop_
_entity_poly.entity_id
_entity_poly.type
_entity_poly.pdbx_seq_one_letter_code
_entity_poly.pdbx_strand_id
1 'polypeptide(L)' 'MPTKYRDAVTGEYVTEGEAKKRPRETVRETDKKPSPKPKGKK' A
#
# COMPACT_ATOMS: atom_id res chain seq x y z
N MET A 1 1.18 4.92 11.26
CA MET A 1 1.31 5.13 9.81
C MET A 1 -0.09 5.15 9.22
N PRO A 2 -0.48 6.16 8.41
CA PRO A 2 -1.76 6.11 7.71
C PRO A 2 -1.74 4.92 6.74
N THR A 3 -2.74 4.04 6.86
CA THR A 3 -2.97 2.98 5.87
C THR A 3 -3.43 3.68 4.60
N LYS A 4 -2.67 3.55 3.51
CA LYS A 4 -3.04 4.11 2.21
C LYS A 4 -3.67 3.00 1.39
N TYR A 5 -4.71 3.33 0.66
CA TYR A 5 -5.29 2.42 -0.31
C TYR A 5 -4.95 2.95 -1.70
N ARG A 6 -4.54 2.06 -2.58
CA ARG A 6 -4.12 2.41 -3.94
C ARG A 6 -4.83 1.50 -4.91
N ASP A 7 -5.40 2.05 -5.96
CA ASP A 7 -5.95 1.25 -7.03
C ASP A 7 -4.83 0.47 -7.73
N ALA A 8 -5.00 -0.84 -7.84
CA ALA A 8 -4.06 -1.76 -8.46
C ALA A 8 -4.01 -1.60 -9.98
N VAL A 9 -5.09 -1.09 -10.58
CA VAL A 9 -5.28 -1.00 -12.02
C VAL A 9 -4.75 0.34 -12.53
N THR A 10 -5.15 1.45 -11.91
CA THR A 10 -4.75 2.80 -12.31
C THR A 10 -3.55 3.32 -11.53
N GLY A 11 -3.28 2.78 -10.34
CA GLY A 11 -2.23 3.27 -9.47
C GLY A 11 -2.59 4.55 -8.71
N GLU A 12 -3.86 4.96 -8.70
CA GLU A 12 -4.31 6.16 -8.00
C GLU A 12 -4.59 5.89 -6.51
N TYR A 13 -4.40 6.87 -5.63
CA TYR A 13 -4.73 6.68 -4.22
C TYR A 13 -6.23 6.86 -3.99
N VAL A 14 -6.84 5.85 -3.37
CA VAL A 14 -8.27 5.81 -3.12
C VAL A 14 -8.56 5.86 -1.62
N THR A 15 -9.81 6.19 -1.29
CA THR A 15 -10.27 6.19 0.11
C THR A 15 -10.56 4.77 0.59
N GLU A 16 -10.64 4.59 1.91
CA GLU A 16 -11.00 3.29 2.50
C GLU A 16 -12.39 2.80 2.04
N GLY A 17 -13.34 3.72 1.82
CA GLY A 17 -14.67 3.39 1.34
C GLY A 17 -14.63 2.74 -0.04
N GLU A 18 -13.86 3.31 -0.96
CA GLU A 18 -13.67 2.74 -2.30
C GLU A 18 -12.89 1.42 -2.25
N ALA A 19 -11.87 1.33 -1.38
CA ALA A 19 -11.13 0.09 -1.18
C ALA A 19 -12.03 -1.05 -0.66
N LYS A 20 -13.00 -0.75 0.21
CA LYS A 20 -13.98 -1.73 0.69
C LYS A 20 -14.98 -2.15 -0.39
N LYS A 21 -15.36 -1.25 -1.30
CA LYS A 21 -16.24 -1.58 -2.44
C LYS A 21 -15.53 -2.41 -3.49
N ARG A 22 -14.24 -2.13 -3.74
CA ARG A 22 -13.42 -2.80 -4.77
C ARG A 22 -12.18 -3.46 -4.17
N PRO A 23 -12.33 -4.47 -3.29
CA PRO A 23 -11.20 -5.06 -2.56
C PRO A 23 -10.25 -5.86 -3.47
N ARG A 24 -10.66 -6.20 -4.70
CA ARG A 24 -9.84 -6.95 -5.67
C ARG A 24 -9.02 -6.03 -6.57
N GLU A 25 -9.47 -4.80 -6.74
CA GLU A 25 -8.83 -3.79 -7.58
C GLU A 25 -8.06 -2.76 -6.75
N THR A 26 -8.05 -2.90 -5.43
CA THR A 26 -7.35 -1.97 -4.53
C THR A 26 -6.35 -2.72 -3.66
N VAL A 27 -5.19 -2.10 -3.48
CA VAL A 27 -4.08 -2.57 -2.65
C VAL A 27 -4.05 -1.74 -1.40
N ARG A 28 -4.00 -2.44 -0.25
CA ARG A 28 -3.77 -1.82 1.04
C ARG A 28 -2.27 -1.64 1.26
N GLU A 29 -1.77 -0.45 0.99
CA GLU A 29 -0.39 -0.07 1.28
C GLU A 29 -0.27 0.33 2.75
N THR A 30 0.21 -0.61 3.55
CA THR A 30 0.76 -0.27 4.86
C THR A 30 2.21 0.14 4.65
N ASP A 31 2.55 1.38 5.01
CA ASP A 31 3.94 1.81 5.21
C ASP A 31 4.50 1.08 6.45
N LYS A 32 4.56 -0.26 6.41
CA LYS A 32 5.64 -0.92 7.10
C LYS A 32 6.86 -0.40 6.36
N LYS A 33 7.53 0.61 6.94
CA LYS A 33 8.91 0.94 6.57
C LYS A 33 9.56 -0.40 6.26
N PRO A 34 10.10 -0.64 5.06
CA PRO A 34 10.87 -1.84 4.85
C PRO A 34 11.85 -1.84 6.02
N SER A 35 11.74 -2.84 6.90
CA SER A 35 12.74 -3.07 7.94
C SER A 35 14.06 -2.84 7.24
N PRO A 36 14.89 -1.87 7.67
CA PRO A 36 16.02 -1.43 6.87
C PRO A 36 16.74 -2.70 6.45
N LYS A 37 16.71 -3.03 5.15
CA LYS A 37 17.43 -4.20 4.63
C LYS A 37 18.80 -4.09 5.28
N PRO A 38 19.31 -5.09 6.03
CA PRO A 38 20.61 -4.96 6.63
C PRO A 38 21.54 -4.59 5.48
N LYS A 39 22.09 -3.38 5.51
CA LYS A 39 23.12 -2.95 4.57
C LYS A 39 24.22 -3.98 4.74
N GLY A 40 24.25 -4.97 3.85
CA GLY A 40 25.29 -5.98 3.81
C GLY A 40 26.59 -5.24 3.62
N LYS A 41 27.33 -5.10 4.72
CA LYS A 41 28.74 -4.76 4.69
C LYS A 41 29.44 -5.88 3.92
N LYS A 42 29.96 -5.61 2.73
CA LYS A 42 31.24 -6.14 2.27
C LYS A 42 31.76 -5.33 1.10
#